data_AF-A0A0F9PWV6-F1
#
_entry.id   AF-A0A0F9PWV6-F1
#
_cell.length_a   1.000
_cell.length_b   1.000
_cell.length_c   1.000
_cell.angle_alpha   90.00
_cell.angle_beta   90.00
_cell.angle_gamma   90.00
#
_symmetry.space_group_name_H-M   'P 1'
#
loop_
_entity.id
_entity.type
_entity.pdbx_description
1 polymer ?
#
loop_
_entity_poly.entity_id
_entity_poly.type
_entity_poly.pdbx_seq_one_letter_code
_entity_poly.pdbx_strand_id
1 'polypeptide(L)'
;VIRDGKDIRIGDWVQVYRAGDVIPKVADVDLSKRPSDAKPFIFPTTCPECCSFALREEGDAVRRCTGGLICPAQAVEKLKHFVSRAAFDIDGMGVKQVEQFYADGWIAEPAQIFTLEARYGNGMQQLKNREGWGDKSASKLFQAIENKRTIPLSRLLFALGIRHVGESASKLLAHHYGTWTAFEASIEAARDGVGAAWDDLISIDGIGKVMAQSLVSTFAQDAERASIARLVAELDVEAAVPPDVGNSPVAGKTVVFTGTLEKTTRAEAKARAESLGAKVSGSVSAKTDILIAGPGAGSKASKASALGIMTMDEDGWLNLISDT
;
A
#
# COMPACT_ATOMS: atom_id res chain seq x y z
N VAL A 1 12.97 -21.47 -7.76
CA VAL A 1 12.64 -21.90 -9.15
C VAL A 1 11.13 -21.77 -9.34
N ILE A 2 10.64 -21.35 -10.51
CA ILE A 2 9.18 -21.24 -10.74
C ILE A 2 8.57 -22.64 -10.62
N ARG A 3 7.42 -22.76 -9.92
CA ARG A 3 6.68 -24.02 -9.71
C ARG A 3 7.51 -25.16 -9.11
N ASP A 4 8.29 -24.89 -8.07
CA ASP A 4 9.11 -25.90 -7.37
C ASP A 4 10.08 -26.69 -8.28
N GLY A 5 10.44 -26.12 -9.44
CA GLY A 5 11.31 -26.81 -10.41
C GLY A 5 10.59 -27.66 -11.45
N LYS A 6 9.26 -27.62 -11.52
CA LYS A 6 8.51 -28.33 -12.57
C LYS A 6 8.78 -27.72 -13.95
N ASP A 7 9.55 -28.45 -14.76
CA ASP A 7 9.87 -28.12 -16.16
C ASP A 7 8.67 -28.39 -17.07
N ILE A 8 7.83 -27.37 -17.27
CA ILE A 8 6.66 -27.43 -18.15
C ILE A 8 7.01 -26.80 -19.50
N ARG A 9 6.78 -27.56 -20.57
CA ARG A 9 7.15 -27.22 -21.95
C ARG A 9 5.92 -27.12 -22.85
N ILE A 10 6.05 -26.35 -23.92
CA ILE A 10 5.04 -26.29 -24.98
C ILE A 10 4.96 -27.67 -25.64
N GLY A 11 3.73 -28.23 -25.69
CA GLY A 11 3.46 -29.58 -26.21
C GLY A 11 3.37 -30.67 -25.15
N ASP A 12 3.66 -30.37 -23.88
CA ASP A 12 3.51 -31.35 -22.80
C ASP A 12 2.06 -31.81 -22.59
N TRP A 13 1.90 -33.09 -22.28
CA TRP A 13 0.69 -33.61 -21.67
C TRP A 13 0.69 -33.25 -20.18
N VAL A 14 -0.38 -32.65 -19.70
CA VAL A 14 -0.48 -32.15 -18.32
C VAL A 14 -1.71 -32.70 -17.61
N GLN A 15 -1.57 -32.93 -16.31
CA GLN A 15 -2.70 -33.17 -15.43
C GLN A 15 -3.28 -31.82 -15.01
N VAL A 16 -4.52 -31.56 -15.40
CA VAL A 16 -5.27 -30.37 -14.99
C VAL A 16 -6.26 -30.76 -13.90
N TYR A 17 -6.34 -29.95 -12.86
CA TYR A 17 -7.33 -30.10 -11.81
C TYR A 17 -8.04 -28.78 -11.56
N ARG A 18 -9.29 -28.88 -11.09
CA ARG A 18 -10.11 -27.73 -10.70
C ARG A 18 -10.68 -28.02 -9.32
N ALA A 19 -10.43 -27.12 -8.38
CA ALA A 19 -11.02 -27.15 -7.04
C ALA A 19 -12.04 -26.02 -6.94
N GLY A 20 -13.33 -26.37 -6.93
CA GLY A 20 -14.43 -25.41 -6.91
C GLY A 20 -14.57 -24.56 -8.18
N ASP A 21 -15.24 -23.41 -8.07
CA ASP A 21 -15.46 -22.48 -9.18
C ASP A 21 -14.34 -21.45 -9.33
N VAL A 22 -13.11 -21.95 -9.48
CA VAL A 22 -11.88 -21.15 -9.65
C VAL A 22 -11.13 -21.60 -10.92
N ILE A 23 -10.25 -20.74 -11.43
CA ILE A 23 -9.36 -21.02 -12.59
C ILE A 23 -8.65 -22.38 -12.41
N PRO A 24 -8.76 -23.31 -13.37
CA PRO A 24 -8.07 -24.60 -13.32
C PRO A 24 -6.55 -24.45 -13.22
N LYS A 25 -5.90 -25.40 -12.55
CA LYS A 25 -4.45 -25.42 -12.33
C LYS A 25 -3.82 -26.65 -12.97
N VAL A 26 -2.59 -26.50 -13.43
CA VAL A 26 -1.74 -27.62 -13.85
C VAL A 26 -1.10 -28.22 -12.61
N ALA A 27 -1.42 -29.49 -12.31
CA ALA A 27 -0.81 -30.24 -11.22
C ALA A 27 0.58 -30.74 -11.61
N ASP A 28 0.70 -31.44 -12.74
CA ASP A 28 1.97 -32.02 -13.19
C ASP A 28 2.02 -32.30 -14.69
N VAL A 29 3.19 -32.74 -15.17
CA VAL A 29 3.45 -33.16 -16.55
C VAL A 29 3.57 -34.68 -16.63
N ASP A 30 2.93 -35.29 -17.63
CA ASP A 30 3.18 -36.69 -18.00
C ASP A 30 4.41 -36.77 -18.91
N LEU A 31 5.59 -36.95 -18.29
CA LEU A 31 6.86 -37.02 -19.00
C LEU A 31 6.95 -38.23 -19.95
N SER A 32 6.16 -39.29 -19.75
CA SER A 32 6.16 -40.47 -20.63
C SER A 32 5.60 -40.15 -22.02
N LYS A 33 4.85 -39.05 -22.14
CA LYS A 33 4.23 -38.57 -23.38
C LYS A 33 4.85 -37.30 -23.92
N ARG A 34 5.97 -36.85 -23.35
CA ARG A 34 6.65 -35.63 -23.80
C ARG A 34 7.19 -35.84 -25.22
N PRO A 35 6.77 -35.03 -26.21
CA PRO A 35 7.37 -35.05 -27.53
C PRO A 35 8.87 -34.70 -27.47
N SER A 36 9.68 -35.32 -28.32
CA SER A 36 11.13 -35.06 -28.37
C SER A 36 11.48 -33.61 -28.75
N ASP A 37 10.56 -32.92 -29.43
CA ASP A 37 10.69 -31.53 -29.87
C ASP A 37 10.04 -30.52 -28.92
N ALA A 38 9.60 -30.94 -27.72
CA ALA A 38 8.99 -30.07 -26.72
C ALA A 38 9.94 -28.96 -26.26
N LYS A 39 9.48 -27.70 -26.38
CA LYS A 39 10.29 -26.50 -26.13
C LYS A 39 9.95 -25.86 -24.77
N PRO A 40 10.96 -25.45 -23.97
CA PRO A 40 10.71 -24.65 -22.78
C PRO A 40 9.91 -23.38 -23.09
N PHE A 41 9.01 -23.01 -22.19
CA PHE A 41 8.34 -21.72 -22.28
C PHE A 41 9.31 -20.59 -21.92
N ILE A 42 9.56 -19.70 -22.88
CA ILE A 42 10.43 -18.53 -22.68
C ILE A 42 9.54 -17.38 -22.22
N PHE A 43 9.70 -16.98 -20.95
CA PHE A 43 9.00 -15.79 -20.44
C PHE A 43 9.44 -14.54 -21.22
N PRO A 44 8.51 -13.67 -21.62
CA PRO A 44 8.84 -12.49 -22.38
C PRO A 44 9.68 -11.53 -21.51
N THR A 45 10.73 -10.97 -22.09
CA THR A 45 11.58 -9.94 -21.46
C THR A 45 11.08 -8.53 -21.71
N THR A 46 10.09 -8.38 -22.58
CA THR A 46 9.34 -7.16 -22.85
C THR A 46 7.87 -7.39 -22.55
N CYS A 47 7.18 -6.35 -22.10
CA CYS A 47 5.76 -6.39 -21.85
C CYS A 47 5.01 -6.59 -23.18
N PRO A 48 4.13 -7.59 -23.30
CA PRO A 48 3.35 -7.79 -24.52
C PRO A 48 2.32 -6.68 -24.76
N GLU A 49 2.00 -5.89 -23.73
CA GLU A 49 1.02 -4.80 -23.81
C GLU A 49 1.64 -3.47 -24.24
N CYS A 50 2.71 -3.04 -23.56
CA CYS A 50 3.30 -1.71 -23.74
C CYS A 50 4.75 -1.72 -24.21
N CYS A 51 5.30 -2.90 -24.51
CA CYS A 51 6.67 -3.12 -24.98
C CYS A 51 7.79 -2.68 -24.02
N SER A 52 7.48 -2.12 -22.84
CA SER A 52 8.47 -1.81 -21.80
C SER A 52 9.19 -3.06 -21.32
N PHE A 53 10.35 -2.90 -20.69
CA PHE A 53 11.07 -4.04 -20.13
C PHE A 53 10.20 -4.78 -19.09
N ALA A 54 10.28 -6.11 -19.07
CA ALA A 54 9.61 -6.94 -18.08
C ALA A 54 10.68 -7.57 -17.20
N LEU A 55 10.89 -7.03 -15.99
CA LEU A 55 11.94 -7.47 -15.08
C LEU A 55 11.42 -8.52 -14.10
N ARG A 56 12.23 -9.54 -13.81
CA ARG A 56 12.06 -10.40 -12.64
C ARG A 56 13.23 -10.10 -11.70
N GLU A 57 12.94 -9.49 -10.57
CA GLU A 57 13.95 -9.20 -9.54
C GLU A 57 14.51 -10.50 -8.96
N GLU A 58 15.73 -10.43 -8.43
CA GLU A 58 16.34 -11.56 -7.74
C GLU A 58 15.50 -11.96 -6.52
N GLY A 59 15.28 -13.26 -6.33
CA GLY A 59 14.40 -13.79 -5.29
C GLY A 59 12.90 -13.75 -5.61
N ASP A 60 12.48 -12.99 -6.63
CA ASP A 60 11.06 -12.80 -6.94
C ASP A 60 10.50 -13.90 -7.85
N ALA A 61 9.31 -14.40 -7.52
CA ALA A 61 8.64 -15.45 -8.30
C ALA A 61 7.98 -14.91 -9.59
N VAL A 62 7.72 -13.61 -9.65
CA VAL A 62 6.89 -12.95 -10.67
C VAL A 62 7.72 -11.99 -11.49
N ARG A 63 7.55 -12.03 -12.82
CA ARG A 63 8.08 -11.02 -13.74
C ARG A 63 7.04 -9.93 -13.92
N ARG A 64 7.45 -8.66 -13.88
CA ARG A 64 6.54 -7.51 -13.98
C ARG A 64 6.99 -6.54 -15.05
N CYS A 65 6.03 -5.93 -15.73
CA CYS A 65 6.25 -4.83 -16.65
C CYS A 65 6.75 -3.60 -15.86
N THR A 66 7.80 -2.94 -16.35
CA THR A 66 8.35 -1.70 -15.77
C THR A 66 7.73 -0.44 -16.38
N GLY A 67 6.73 -0.59 -17.25
CA GLY A 67 6.09 0.52 -17.95
C GLY A 67 5.27 1.44 -17.04
N GLY A 68 4.91 1.03 -15.83
CA GLY A 68 4.18 1.87 -14.88
C GLY A 68 3.00 2.58 -15.54
N LEU A 69 2.99 3.91 -15.49
CA LEU A 69 1.95 4.76 -16.07
C LEU A 69 1.77 4.64 -17.59
N ILE A 70 2.80 4.29 -18.36
CA ILE A 70 2.67 4.16 -19.82
C ILE A 70 2.06 2.83 -20.25
N CYS A 71 1.92 1.87 -19.33
CA CYS A 71 1.33 0.57 -19.62
C CYS A 71 -0.20 0.64 -19.46
N PRO A 72 -1.00 0.50 -20.54
CA PRO A 72 -2.45 0.56 -20.44
C PRO A 72 -3.03 -0.43 -19.42
N ALA A 73 -2.51 -1.67 -19.42
CA ALA A 73 -2.90 -2.69 -18.44
C ALA A 73 -2.65 -2.25 -16.99
N GLN A 74 -1.53 -1.57 -16.69
CA GLN A 74 -1.25 -1.10 -15.33
C GLN A 74 -2.08 0.14 -14.98
N ALA A 75 -2.26 1.07 -15.94
CA ALA A 75 -3.09 2.26 -15.74
C ALA A 75 -4.53 1.88 -15.38
N VAL A 76 -5.12 0.95 -16.15
CA VAL A 76 -6.48 0.44 -15.90
C VAL A 76 -6.58 -0.27 -14.55
N GLU A 77 -5.66 -1.18 -14.22
CA GLU A 77 -5.68 -1.87 -12.91
C GLU A 77 -5.44 -0.91 -11.73
N LYS A 78 -4.61 0.12 -11.90
CA LYS A 78 -4.41 1.16 -10.89
C LYS A 78 -5.68 1.98 -10.67
N LEU A 79 -6.40 2.32 -11.74
CA LEU A 79 -7.71 2.99 -11.63
C LEU A 79 -8.76 2.09 -10.97
N LYS A 80 -8.79 0.79 -11.30
CA LYS A 80 -9.67 -0.18 -10.63
C LYS A 80 -9.37 -0.30 -9.14
N HIS A 81 -8.10 -0.35 -8.77
CA HIS A 81 -7.65 -0.31 -7.38
C HIS A 81 -8.09 0.98 -6.69
N PHE A 82 -7.88 2.12 -7.34
CA PHE A 82 -8.23 3.45 -6.83
C PHE A 82 -9.72 3.55 -6.45
N VAL A 83 -10.62 3.07 -7.31
CA VAL A 83 -12.07 3.12 -7.06
C VAL A 83 -12.60 1.98 -6.19
N SER A 84 -11.74 1.04 -5.78
CA SER A 84 -12.16 -0.13 -5.00
C SER A 84 -12.71 0.24 -3.61
N ARG A 85 -13.46 -0.69 -3.00
CA ARG A 85 -14.10 -0.50 -1.68
C ARG A 85 -13.13 -0.13 -0.56
N ALA A 86 -11.90 -0.65 -0.60
CA ALA A 86 -10.89 -0.35 0.42
C ALA A 86 -10.14 0.96 0.15
N ALA A 87 -10.21 1.49 -1.08
CA ALA A 87 -9.55 2.72 -1.53
C ALA A 87 -10.50 3.94 -1.50
N PHE A 88 -10.99 4.45 -2.62
CA PHE A 88 -11.94 5.59 -2.59
C PHE A 88 -13.41 5.16 -2.45
N ASP A 89 -13.75 3.92 -2.82
CA ASP A 89 -15.12 3.40 -2.75
C ASP A 89 -16.14 4.34 -3.41
N ILE A 90 -15.93 4.60 -4.70
CA ILE A 90 -16.76 5.52 -5.49
C ILE A 90 -17.97 4.75 -6.01
N ASP A 91 -19.14 5.01 -5.40
CA ASP A 91 -20.39 4.39 -5.80
C ASP A 91 -20.72 4.67 -7.27
N GLY A 92 -21.02 3.61 -8.02
CA GLY A 92 -21.31 3.70 -9.45
C GLY A 92 -20.08 3.73 -10.36
N MET A 93 -18.86 3.77 -9.82
CA MET A 93 -17.61 3.66 -10.58
C MET A 93 -16.96 2.29 -10.37
N GLY A 94 -17.53 1.26 -11.00
CA GLY A 94 -16.98 -0.09 -10.96
C GLY A 94 -15.93 -0.37 -12.03
N VAL A 95 -15.44 -1.61 -12.05
CA VAL A 95 -14.48 -2.13 -13.04
C VAL A 95 -14.88 -1.80 -14.48
N LYS A 96 -16.15 -2.04 -14.83
CA LYS A 96 -16.67 -1.79 -16.19
C LYS A 96 -16.62 -0.31 -16.56
N GLN A 97 -16.95 0.59 -15.63
CA GLN A 97 -16.95 2.03 -15.88
C GLN A 97 -15.52 2.55 -16.03
N VAL A 98 -14.59 2.07 -15.21
CA VAL A 98 -13.17 2.40 -15.35
C VAL A 98 -12.64 1.98 -16.72
N GLU A 99 -12.89 0.73 -17.12
CA GLU A 99 -12.44 0.22 -18.43
C GLU A 99 -13.03 1.03 -19.59
N GLN A 100 -14.33 1.33 -19.54
CA GLN A 100 -15.00 2.11 -20.57
C GLN A 100 -14.46 3.55 -20.65
N PHE A 101 -14.39 4.26 -19.52
CA PHE A 101 -13.90 5.64 -19.49
C PHE A 101 -12.43 5.72 -19.87
N TYR A 102 -11.62 4.71 -19.56
CA TYR A 102 -10.24 4.64 -20.02
C TYR A 102 -10.16 4.43 -21.53
N ALA A 103 -10.91 3.45 -22.08
CA ALA A 103 -10.94 3.17 -23.51
C ALA A 103 -11.40 4.37 -24.34
N ASP A 104 -12.31 5.18 -23.80
CA ASP A 104 -12.80 6.40 -24.44
C ASP A 104 -11.86 7.60 -24.27
N GLY A 105 -10.77 7.47 -23.53
CA GLY A 105 -9.85 8.56 -23.20
C GLY A 105 -10.43 9.60 -22.24
N TRP A 106 -11.52 9.27 -21.53
CA TRP A 106 -12.14 10.17 -20.55
C TRP A 106 -11.30 10.23 -19.27
N ILE A 107 -10.68 9.12 -18.88
CA ILE A 107 -9.73 9.07 -17.77
C ILE A 107 -8.46 8.31 -18.17
N ALA A 108 -7.32 8.77 -17.70
CA ALA A 108 -6.03 8.10 -17.81
C ALA A 108 -5.34 7.96 -16.44
N GLU A 109 -5.76 8.76 -15.46
CA GLU A 109 -5.18 8.81 -14.12
C GLU A 109 -6.23 9.24 -13.07
N PRO A 110 -5.98 9.00 -11.77
CA PRO A 110 -6.98 9.26 -10.71
C PRO A 110 -7.51 10.69 -10.64
N ALA A 111 -6.66 11.70 -10.81
CA ALA A 111 -7.08 13.12 -10.76
C ALA A 111 -8.18 13.44 -11.80
N GLN A 112 -8.15 12.75 -12.94
CA GLN A 112 -9.10 12.96 -14.02
C GLN A 112 -10.51 12.47 -13.67
N ILE A 113 -10.66 11.61 -12.66
CA ILE A 113 -11.96 11.19 -12.13
C ILE A 113 -12.67 12.40 -11.50
N PHE A 114 -11.97 13.18 -10.69
CA PHE A 114 -12.52 14.36 -10.00
C PHE A 114 -12.85 15.54 -10.92
N THR A 115 -12.34 15.51 -12.16
CA THR A 115 -12.63 16.51 -13.20
C THR A 115 -13.61 16.00 -14.26
N LEU A 116 -14.19 14.80 -14.09
CA LEU A 116 -15.12 14.23 -15.06
C LEU A 116 -16.36 15.10 -15.28
N GLU A 117 -16.96 15.64 -14.21
CA GLU A 117 -18.15 16.48 -14.33
C GLU A 117 -17.85 17.80 -15.07
N ALA A 118 -16.71 18.42 -14.78
CA ALA A 118 -16.29 19.64 -15.48
C ALA A 118 -16.13 19.42 -16.99
N ARG A 119 -15.61 18.25 -17.39
CA ARG A 119 -15.34 17.90 -18.80
C ARG A 119 -16.54 17.31 -19.54
N TYR A 120 -17.38 16.53 -18.84
CA TYR A 120 -18.43 15.69 -19.44
C TYR A 120 -19.81 15.83 -18.75
N GLY A 121 -20.00 16.83 -17.90
CA GLY A 121 -21.30 17.18 -17.30
C GLY A 121 -22.10 18.15 -18.17
N ASN A 122 -21.46 18.83 -19.11
CA ASN A 122 -22.08 19.76 -20.06
C ASN A 122 -21.50 19.57 -21.48
N GLY A 123 -21.99 20.34 -22.45
CA GLY A 123 -21.53 20.28 -23.84
C GLY A 123 -22.13 19.11 -24.66
N MET A 124 -21.50 18.76 -25.77
CA MET A 124 -22.02 17.72 -26.68
C MET A 124 -21.73 16.29 -26.19
N GLN A 125 -20.61 16.08 -25.50
CA GLN A 125 -20.14 14.77 -25.05
C GLN A 125 -20.52 14.46 -23.60
N GLN A 126 -21.74 14.80 -23.20
CA GLN A 126 -22.19 14.58 -21.82
C GLN A 126 -22.28 13.09 -21.48
N LEU A 127 -21.91 12.72 -20.24
CA LEU A 127 -22.04 11.36 -19.73
C LEU A 127 -23.47 10.82 -19.88
N LYS A 128 -24.46 11.66 -19.57
CA LYS A 128 -25.88 11.29 -19.64
C LYS A 128 -26.37 10.90 -21.04
N ASN A 129 -25.66 11.31 -22.09
CA ASN A 129 -26.04 11.02 -23.49
C ASN A 129 -25.48 9.66 -23.96
N ARG A 130 -24.72 8.96 -23.12
CA ARG A 130 -24.07 7.70 -23.47
C ARG A 130 -24.99 6.51 -23.27
N GLU A 131 -24.76 5.46 -24.04
CA GLU A 131 -25.46 4.19 -23.86
C GLU A 131 -25.26 3.66 -22.43
N GLY A 132 -26.37 3.27 -21.78
CA GLY A 132 -26.38 2.83 -20.39
C GLY A 132 -26.39 3.97 -19.35
N TRP A 133 -26.37 5.24 -19.78
CA TRP A 133 -26.44 6.41 -18.92
C TRP A 133 -27.72 7.22 -19.16
N GLY A 134 -28.14 7.96 -18.14
CA GLY A 134 -29.19 8.97 -18.21
C GLY A 134 -28.94 10.05 -17.15
N ASP A 135 -29.74 11.11 -17.14
CA ASP A 135 -29.52 12.26 -16.25
C ASP A 135 -29.29 11.84 -14.79
N LYS A 136 -30.17 10.97 -14.27
CA LYS A 136 -30.10 10.51 -12.87
C LYS A 136 -28.85 9.68 -12.57
N SER A 137 -28.40 8.81 -13.47
CA SER A 137 -27.23 7.97 -13.20
C SER A 137 -25.93 8.78 -13.32
N ALA A 138 -25.87 9.70 -14.28
CA ALA A 138 -24.73 10.60 -14.46
C ALA A 138 -24.57 11.52 -13.23
N SER A 139 -25.64 12.21 -12.80
CA SER A 139 -25.60 13.06 -11.60
C SER A 139 -25.23 12.27 -10.34
N LYS A 140 -25.71 11.03 -10.21
CA LYS A 140 -25.31 10.17 -9.08
C LYS A 140 -23.83 9.84 -9.07
N LEU A 141 -23.24 9.53 -10.23
CA LEU A 141 -21.80 9.27 -10.31
C LEU A 141 -21.01 10.53 -9.94
N PHE A 142 -21.37 11.69 -10.50
CA PHE A 142 -20.65 12.94 -10.18
C PHE A 142 -20.74 13.28 -8.70
N GLN A 143 -21.92 13.13 -8.08
CA GLN A 143 -22.06 13.30 -6.64
C GLN A 143 -21.24 12.28 -5.85
N ALA A 144 -21.18 11.02 -6.28
CA ALA A 144 -20.38 9.99 -5.62
C ALA A 144 -18.89 10.29 -5.68
N ILE A 145 -18.39 10.85 -6.79
CA ILE A 145 -17.01 11.32 -6.92
C ILE A 145 -16.76 12.51 -5.98
N GLU A 146 -17.65 13.49 -6.00
CA GLU A 146 -17.54 14.70 -5.18
C GLU A 146 -17.49 14.39 -3.69
N ASN A 147 -18.32 13.43 -3.23
CA ASN A 147 -18.35 12.96 -1.85
C ASN A 147 -17.02 12.33 -1.38
N LYS A 148 -16.09 12.03 -2.29
CA LYS A 148 -14.78 11.45 -1.97
C LYS A 148 -13.63 12.45 -2.15
N ARG A 149 -13.91 13.75 -2.33
CA ARG A 149 -12.87 14.78 -2.28
C ARG A 149 -12.23 14.86 -0.90
N THR A 150 -13.06 14.78 0.14
CA THR A 150 -12.58 14.65 1.51
C THR A 150 -12.29 13.17 1.78
N ILE A 151 -11.04 12.85 2.12
CA ILE A 151 -10.60 11.45 2.27
C ILE A 151 -9.57 11.29 3.40
N PRO A 152 -9.66 10.24 4.23
CA PRO A 152 -8.62 9.93 5.22
C PRO A 152 -7.26 9.68 4.56
N LEU A 153 -6.19 10.21 5.17
CA LEU A 153 -4.81 10.00 4.71
C LEU A 153 -4.48 8.51 4.46
N SER A 154 -4.92 7.60 5.35
CA SER A 154 -4.67 6.17 5.20
C SER A 154 -5.31 5.58 3.93
N ARG A 155 -6.52 6.05 3.56
CA ARG A 155 -7.20 5.60 2.34
C ARG A 155 -6.55 6.18 1.09
N LEU A 156 -6.12 7.45 1.13
CA LEU A 156 -5.33 8.04 0.05
C LEU A 156 -4.05 7.23 -0.18
N LEU A 157 -3.26 6.98 0.86
CA LEU A 157 -2.00 6.23 0.76
C LEU A 157 -2.20 4.83 0.21
N PHE A 158 -3.27 4.15 0.61
CA PHE A 158 -3.62 2.85 0.05
C PHE A 158 -4.01 2.95 -1.43
N ALA A 159 -4.82 3.95 -1.79
CA ALA A 159 -5.32 4.16 -3.15
C ALA A 159 -4.23 4.50 -4.18
N LEU A 160 -3.08 5.03 -3.74
CA LEU A 160 -1.93 5.27 -4.63
C LEU A 160 -1.41 3.97 -5.28
N GLY A 161 -1.72 2.81 -4.71
CA GLY A 161 -1.35 1.52 -5.30
C GLY A 161 0.17 1.27 -5.31
N ILE A 162 0.88 1.83 -4.33
CA ILE A 162 2.34 1.69 -4.20
C ILE A 162 2.68 0.25 -3.85
N ARG A 163 3.66 -0.32 -4.56
CA ARG A 163 4.09 -1.70 -4.35
C ARG A 163 4.48 -1.93 -2.89
N HIS A 164 4.05 -3.07 -2.33
CA HIS A 164 4.23 -3.46 -0.92
C HIS A 164 3.47 -2.61 0.11
N VAL A 165 2.80 -1.53 -0.28
CA VAL A 165 2.02 -0.67 0.63
C VAL A 165 0.55 -1.10 0.58
N GLY A 166 0.20 -2.07 1.42
CA GLY A 166 -1.18 -2.51 1.63
C GLY A 166 -1.92 -1.68 2.68
N GLU A 167 -3.19 -1.99 2.92
CA GLU A 167 -4.07 -1.21 3.81
C GLU A 167 -3.48 -1.03 5.23
N SER A 168 -2.93 -2.10 5.83
CA SER A 168 -2.29 -2.03 7.14
C SER A 168 -1.09 -1.09 7.16
N ALA A 169 -0.24 -1.14 6.12
CA ALA A 169 0.91 -0.26 6.00
C ALA A 169 0.48 1.21 5.82
N SER A 170 -0.56 1.45 5.03
CA SER A 170 -1.11 2.79 4.83
C SER A 170 -1.66 3.40 6.13
N LYS A 171 -2.27 2.59 7.00
CA LYS A 171 -2.71 3.03 8.34
C LYS A 171 -1.51 3.39 9.22
N LEU A 172 -0.48 2.56 9.25
CA LEU A 172 0.75 2.82 10.01
C LEU A 172 1.43 4.12 9.56
N LEU A 173 1.59 4.31 8.26
CA LEU A 173 2.15 5.54 7.68
C LEU A 173 1.31 6.76 8.04
N ALA A 174 -0.02 6.66 7.88
CA ALA A 174 -0.91 7.75 8.20
C ALA A 174 -0.83 8.15 9.68
N HIS A 175 -0.89 7.19 10.61
CA HIS A 175 -0.77 7.47 12.05
C HIS A 175 0.60 8.02 12.44
N HIS A 176 1.67 7.54 11.81
CA HIS A 176 3.03 7.99 12.11
C HIS A 176 3.24 9.45 11.70
N TYR A 177 2.87 9.81 10.47
CA TYR A 177 3.12 11.14 9.90
C TYR A 177 2.00 12.15 10.14
N GLY A 178 0.78 11.69 10.39
CA GLY A 178 -0.39 12.53 10.72
C GLY A 178 -0.99 13.24 9.50
N THR A 179 -0.21 13.96 8.72
CA THR A 179 -0.70 14.77 7.58
C THR A 179 -0.04 14.39 6.26
N TRP A 180 -0.71 14.69 5.15
CA TRP A 180 -0.14 14.53 3.81
C TRP A 180 1.20 15.27 3.68
N THR A 181 1.24 16.54 4.09
CA THR A 181 2.44 17.39 4.00
C THR A 181 3.62 16.80 4.77
N ALA A 182 3.39 16.29 5.99
CA ALA A 182 4.44 15.68 6.79
C ALA A 182 4.92 14.35 6.19
N PHE A 183 3.99 13.55 5.66
CA PHE A 183 4.31 12.31 4.95
C PHE A 183 5.17 12.61 3.70
N GLU A 184 4.71 13.49 2.82
CA GLU A 184 5.39 13.80 1.56
C GLU A 184 6.80 14.34 1.81
N ALA A 185 6.95 15.29 2.73
CA ALA A 185 8.26 15.83 3.10
C ALA A 185 9.21 14.76 3.66
N SER A 186 8.69 13.81 4.45
CA SER A 186 9.50 12.74 5.03
C SER A 186 9.94 11.72 3.99
N ILE A 187 9.06 11.34 3.05
CA ILE A 187 9.40 10.44 1.95
C ILE A 187 10.42 11.08 1.01
N GLU A 188 10.28 12.37 0.71
CA GLU A 188 11.25 13.11 -0.09
C GLU A 188 12.62 13.18 0.59
N ALA A 189 12.66 13.48 1.88
CA ALA A 189 13.90 13.51 2.65
C ALA A 189 14.56 12.10 2.79
N ALA A 190 13.79 11.03 2.64
CA ALA A 190 14.27 9.65 2.70
C ALA A 190 14.75 9.10 1.33
N ARG A 191 14.71 9.91 0.25
CA ARG A 191 14.91 9.47 -1.14
C ARG A 191 16.21 8.69 -1.37
N ASP A 192 17.30 9.07 -0.70
CA ASP A 192 18.62 8.45 -0.88
C ASP A 192 18.77 7.11 -0.14
N GLY A 193 17.76 6.66 0.61
CA GLY A 193 17.82 5.39 1.33
C GLY A 193 18.71 5.42 2.57
N VAL A 194 19.10 6.61 3.04
CA VAL A 194 20.00 6.84 4.19
C VAL A 194 19.60 8.09 4.97
N GLY A 195 20.08 8.21 6.20
CA GLY A 195 19.88 9.39 7.04
C GLY A 195 18.62 9.33 7.91
N ALA A 196 18.36 10.42 8.64
CA ALA A 196 17.36 10.43 9.69
C ALA A 196 15.92 10.16 9.22
N ALA A 197 15.54 10.66 8.03
CA ALA A 197 14.21 10.43 7.46
C ALA A 197 14.03 8.97 7.02
N TRP A 198 15.08 8.36 6.45
CA TRP A 198 15.08 6.94 6.11
C TRP A 198 15.00 6.06 7.35
N ASP A 199 15.82 6.36 8.36
CA ASP A 199 15.85 5.63 9.63
C ASP A 199 14.50 5.73 10.35
N ASP A 200 13.84 6.89 10.29
CA ASP A 200 12.48 7.10 10.80
C ASP A 200 11.45 6.21 10.07
N LEU A 201 11.47 6.18 8.74
CA LEU A 201 10.56 5.37 7.93
C LEU A 201 10.69 3.86 8.23
N ILE A 202 11.91 3.35 8.33
CA ILE A 202 12.15 1.93 8.65
C ILE A 202 12.03 1.60 10.15
N SER A 203 11.86 2.61 11.01
CA SER A 203 11.62 2.42 12.44
C SER A 203 10.16 2.06 12.74
N ILE A 204 9.24 2.33 11.81
CA ILE A 204 7.82 2.02 11.93
C ILE A 204 7.66 0.49 11.93
N ASP A 205 7.09 -0.06 13.00
CA ASP A 205 6.90 -1.50 13.12
C ASP A 205 5.96 -2.00 12.02
N GLY A 206 6.41 -2.99 11.23
CA GLY A 206 5.70 -3.46 10.05
C GLY A 206 6.16 -2.85 8.72
N ILE A 207 7.04 -1.84 8.74
CA ILE A 207 7.65 -1.25 7.54
C ILE A 207 9.09 -1.72 7.41
N GLY A 208 9.33 -2.61 6.45
CA GLY A 208 10.66 -3.10 6.11
C GLY A 208 11.33 -2.30 4.98
N LYS A 209 12.64 -2.52 4.79
CA LYS A 209 13.44 -1.85 3.75
C LYS A 209 12.84 -1.96 2.35
N VAL A 210 12.29 -3.12 1.96
CA VAL A 210 11.69 -3.32 0.62
C VAL A 210 10.48 -2.40 0.40
N MET A 211 9.64 -2.23 1.42
CA MET A 211 8.49 -1.34 1.36
C MET A 211 8.93 0.13 1.35
N ALA A 212 9.88 0.49 2.21
CA ALA A 212 10.46 1.83 2.25
C ALA A 212 11.11 2.21 0.91
N GLN A 213 11.85 1.29 0.28
CA GLN A 213 12.42 1.47 -1.06
C GLN A 213 11.34 1.71 -2.10
N SER A 214 10.22 0.97 -2.02
CA SER A 214 9.11 1.14 -2.96
C SER A 214 8.48 2.52 -2.83
N LEU A 215 8.21 2.97 -1.61
CA LEU A 215 7.71 4.33 -1.33
C LEU A 215 8.63 5.40 -1.92
N VAL A 216 9.90 5.42 -1.55
CA VAL A 216 10.82 6.47 -2.02
C VAL A 216 11.01 6.41 -3.53
N SER A 217 11.06 5.21 -4.12
CA SER A 217 11.21 5.04 -5.58
C SER A 217 10.00 5.57 -6.36
N THR A 218 8.78 5.46 -5.82
CA THR A 218 7.57 6.04 -6.42
C THR A 218 7.66 7.56 -6.45
N PHE A 219 8.04 8.19 -5.33
CA PHE A 219 8.15 9.65 -5.25
C PHE A 219 9.38 10.20 -6.00
N ALA A 220 10.42 9.38 -6.20
CA ALA A 220 11.57 9.74 -7.02
C ALA A 220 11.28 9.77 -8.54
N GLN A 221 10.19 9.15 -9.00
CA GLN A 221 9.80 9.14 -10.41
C GLN A 221 8.95 10.37 -10.74
N ASP A 222 9.50 11.30 -11.53
CA ASP A 222 8.86 12.59 -11.81
C ASP A 222 7.43 12.49 -12.36
N ALA A 223 7.19 11.58 -13.31
CA ALA A 223 5.86 11.41 -13.91
C ALA A 223 4.82 10.91 -12.89
N GLU A 224 5.24 9.99 -12.03
CA GLU A 224 4.40 9.39 -10.99
C GLU A 224 4.14 10.41 -9.87
N ARG A 225 5.18 11.10 -9.40
CA ARG A 225 5.05 12.20 -8.43
C ARG A 225 4.14 13.31 -8.94
N ALA A 226 4.24 13.69 -10.22
CA ALA A 226 3.38 14.69 -10.81
C ALA A 226 1.90 14.22 -10.90
N SER A 227 1.66 12.93 -11.16
CA SER A 227 0.31 12.35 -11.15
C SER A 227 -0.30 12.37 -9.76
N ILE A 228 0.49 12.01 -8.73
CA ILE A 228 0.09 12.11 -7.32
C ILE A 228 -0.23 13.55 -6.93
N ALA A 229 0.61 14.52 -7.32
CA ALA A 229 0.39 15.93 -7.02
C ALA A 229 -0.91 16.47 -7.65
N ARG A 230 -1.21 16.08 -8.91
CA ARG A 230 -2.49 16.43 -9.55
C ARG A 230 -3.68 15.84 -8.82
N LEU A 231 -3.58 14.60 -8.34
CA LEU A 231 -4.62 13.98 -7.53
C LEU A 231 -4.82 14.74 -6.22
N VAL A 232 -3.76 15.00 -5.46
CA VAL A 232 -3.85 15.67 -4.15
C VAL A 232 -4.40 17.09 -4.27
N ALA A 233 -4.15 17.78 -5.38
CA ALA A 233 -4.73 19.09 -5.65
C ALA A 233 -6.27 19.08 -5.79
N GLU A 234 -6.88 17.93 -6.06
CA GLU A 234 -8.34 17.76 -6.17
C GLU A 234 -9.00 17.35 -4.84
N LEU A 235 -8.20 17.11 -3.79
CA LEU A 235 -8.61 16.47 -2.54
C LEU A 235 -8.44 17.38 -1.32
N ASP A 236 -9.29 17.12 -0.33
CA ASP A 236 -9.12 17.56 1.05
C ASP A 236 -8.69 16.33 1.89
N VAL A 237 -7.39 16.24 2.19
CA VAL A 237 -6.84 15.05 2.86
C VAL A 237 -6.95 15.22 4.36
N GLU A 238 -7.83 14.42 4.98
CA GLU A 238 -8.02 14.46 6.42
C GLU A 238 -6.77 13.90 7.13
N ALA A 239 -6.30 14.65 8.11
CA ALA A 239 -5.21 14.23 8.97
C ALA A 239 -5.60 12.95 9.72
N ALA A 240 -4.67 12.02 9.85
CA ALA A 240 -4.80 10.90 10.76
C ALA A 240 -4.64 11.42 12.18
N VAL A 241 -5.77 11.73 12.81
CA VAL A 241 -5.80 12.04 14.24
C VAL A 241 -5.60 10.73 15.00
N PRO A 242 -4.67 10.65 15.97
CA PRO A 242 -4.67 9.56 16.93
C PRO A 242 -6.05 9.44 17.57
N PRO A 243 -6.48 8.24 18.01
CA PRO A 243 -7.69 8.11 18.81
C PRO A 243 -7.67 9.15 19.93
N ASP A 244 -8.77 9.88 20.17
CA ASP A 244 -8.91 10.72 21.35
C ASP A 244 -9.07 9.78 22.56
N VAL A 245 -7.93 9.41 23.12
CA VAL A 245 -7.80 8.48 24.25
C VAL A 245 -7.87 9.18 25.60
N GLY A 246 -8.38 10.42 25.65
CA GLY A 246 -8.48 11.19 26.89
C GLY A 246 -7.10 11.37 27.56
N ASN A 247 -7.06 11.30 28.89
CA ASN A 247 -5.84 11.44 29.70
C ASN A 247 -4.90 10.22 29.63
N SER A 248 -4.79 9.54 28.48
CA SER A 248 -3.84 8.44 28.31
C SER A 248 -2.41 8.94 28.52
N PRO A 249 -1.64 8.35 29.46
CA PRO A 249 -0.27 8.79 29.77
C PRO A 249 0.74 8.51 28.66
N VAL A 250 0.32 7.75 27.65
CA VAL A 250 1.13 7.29 26.51
C VAL A 250 0.64 7.87 25.17
N ALA A 251 -0.41 8.69 25.19
CA ALA A 251 -0.92 9.35 23.99
C ALA A 251 0.18 10.18 23.31
N GLY A 252 0.38 9.97 22.01
CA GLY A 252 1.37 10.65 21.18
C GLY A 252 2.83 10.23 21.43
N LYS A 253 3.11 9.42 22.46
CA LYS A 253 4.46 8.98 22.80
C LYS A 253 4.91 7.82 21.91
N THR A 254 6.20 7.78 21.58
CA THR A 254 6.84 6.69 20.86
C THR A 254 7.28 5.61 21.84
N VAL A 255 6.70 4.42 21.71
CA VAL A 255 6.88 3.29 22.61
C VAL A 255 7.58 2.14 21.87
N VAL A 256 8.62 1.57 22.48
CA VAL A 256 9.36 0.42 21.95
C VAL A 256 9.26 -0.74 22.92
N PHE A 257 8.90 -1.92 22.42
CA PHE A 257 8.93 -3.17 23.18
C PHE A 257 10.15 -4.00 22.80
N THR A 258 10.93 -4.42 23.80
CA THR A 258 12.12 -5.26 23.60
C THR A 258 12.21 -6.36 24.67
N GLY A 259 12.93 -7.43 24.38
CA GLY A 259 12.96 -8.63 25.23
C GLY A 259 11.67 -9.45 25.16
N THR A 260 11.63 -10.55 25.89
CA THR A 260 10.43 -11.40 26.03
C THR A 260 9.44 -10.71 26.97
N LEU A 261 8.16 -10.66 26.59
CA LEU A 261 7.08 -10.23 27.49
C LEU A 261 6.46 -11.51 28.09
N GLU A 262 6.33 -11.56 29.41
CA GLU A 262 5.91 -12.73 30.17
C GLU A 262 4.40 -12.72 30.48
N LYS A 263 3.78 -11.54 30.59
CA LYS A 263 2.35 -11.39 30.95
C LYS A 263 1.43 -11.24 29.74
N THR A 264 1.94 -10.67 28.65
CA THR A 264 1.20 -10.46 27.41
C THR A 264 2.03 -10.84 26.20
N THR A 265 1.39 -11.16 25.08
CA THR A 265 2.14 -11.29 23.82
C THR A 265 2.59 -9.91 23.34
N ARG A 266 3.71 -9.86 22.63
CA ARG A 266 4.19 -8.61 22.02
C ARG A 266 3.15 -7.99 21.07
N ALA A 267 2.36 -8.81 20.40
CA ALA A 267 1.29 -8.34 19.52
C ALA A 267 0.18 -7.64 20.33
N GLU A 268 -0.25 -8.23 21.45
CA GLU A 268 -1.25 -7.62 22.34
C GLU A 268 -0.73 -6.34 22.99
N ALA A 269 0.53 -6.32 23.45
CA ALA A 269 1.13 -5.14 24.05
C ALA A 269 1.19 -3.95 23.08
N LYS A 270 1.57 -4.21 21.81
CA LYS A 270 1.58 -3.20 20.75
C LYS A 270 0.17 -2.71 20.42
N ALA A 271 -0.78 -3.63 20.23
CA ALA A 271 -2.17 -3.27 19.95
C ALA A 271 -2.78 -2.43 21.09
N ARG A 272 -2.45 -2.76 22.35
CA ARG A 272 -2.89 -1.99 23.52
C ARG A 272 -2.26 -0.59 23.56
N ALA A 273 -0.96 -0.47 23.28
CA ALA A 273 -0.29 0.83 23.17
C ALA A 273 -0.91 1.71 22.08
N GLU A 274 -1.15 1.14 20.90
CA GLU A 274 -1.79 1.84 19.77
C GLU A 274 -3.23 2.27 20.12
N SER A 275 -3.99 1.40 20.81
CA SER A 275 -5.35 1.73 21.27
C SER A 275 -5.39 2.86 22.29
N LEU A 276 -4.27 3.11 22.97
CA LEU A 276 -4.05 4.21 23.93
C LEU A 276 -3.33 5.40 23.28
N GLY A 277 -3.29 5.48 21.96
CA GLY A 277 -2.77 6.62 21.21
C GLY A 277 -1.24 6.71 21.13
N ALA A 278 -0.51 5.68 21.55
CA ALA A 278 0.94 5.63 21.41
C ALA A 278 1.38 5.25 19.99
N LYS A 279 2.56 5.71 19.58
CA LYS A 279 3.24 5.29 18.34
C LYS A 279 4.18 4.13 18.65
N VAL A 280 3.96 2.97 18.06
CA VAL A 280 4.84 1.80 18.28
C VAL A 280 6.00 1.80 17.29
N SER A 281 7.23 1.72 17.80
CA SER A 281 8.44 1.57 16.99
C SER A 281 9.14 0.22 17.24
N GLY A 282 9.73 -0.33 16.18
CA GLY A 282 10.55 -1.53 16.25
C GLY A 282 12.00 -1.27 16.72
N SER A 283 12.41 0.00 16.80
CA SER A 283 13.80 0.39 17.07
C SER A 283 13.90 1.54 18.07
N VAL A 284 15.00 1.58 18.82
CA VAL A 284 15.27 2.69 19.74
C VAL A 284 16.00 3.79 18.99
N SER A 285 15.48 5.01 19.06
CA SER A 285 16.06 6.24 18.48
C SER A 285 15.96 7.40 19.46
N ALA A 286 16.53 8.56 19.14
CA ALA A 286 16.39 9.78 19.95
C ALA A 286 14.94 10.28 20.06
N LYS A 287 14.02 9.77 19.22
CA LYS A 287 12.59 10.09 19.27
C LYS A 287 11.79 9.12 20.14
N THR A 288 12.41 8.05 20.64
CA THR A 288 11.72 7.09 21.52
C THR A 288 11.50 7.73 22.88
N ASP A 289 10.26 7.75 23.34
CA ASP A 289 9.90 8.30 24.65
C ASP A 289 9.99 7.24 25.75
N ILE A 290 9.51 6.02 25.46
CA ILE A 290 9.40 4.92 26.43
C ILE A 290 9.93 3.61 25.83
N LEU A 291 10.82 2.93 26.56
CA LEU A 291 11.24 1.56 26.29
C LEU A 291 10.66 0.62 27.34
N ILE A 292 9.91 -0.39 26.91
CA ILE A 292 9.48 -1.52 27.74
C ILE A 292 10.47 -2.66 27.51
N ALA A 293 11.22 -3.01 28.54
CA ALA A 293 12.30 -3.98 28.50
C ALA A 293 11.95 -5.21 29.35
N GLY A 294 11.60 -6.31 28.68
CA GLY A 294 11.49 -7.62 29.31
C GLY A 294 12.83 -8.38 29.34
N PRO A 295 12.84 -9.59 29.93
CA PRO A 295 14.04 -10.45 29.95
C PRO A 295 14.66 -10.60 28.54
N GLY A 296 15.99 -10.41 28.45
CA GLY A 296 16.70 -10.50 27.17
C GLY A 296 16.65 -9.25 26.29
N ALA A 297 16.23 -8.09 26.81
CA ALA A 297 16.17 -6.81 26.10
C ALA A 297 17.48 -6.34 25.44
N GLY A 298 18.64 -6.82 25.94
CA GLY A 298 19.95 -6.75 25.28
C GLY A 298 20.34 -5.35 24.79
N SER A 299 20.77 -5.28 23.52
CA SER A 299 21.35 -4.09 22.89
C SER A 299 20.43 -2.87 22.80
N LYS A 300 19.10 -3.06 22.78
CA LYS A 300 18.13 -1.95 22.76
C LYS A 300 18.02 -1.26 24.11
N ALA A 301 18.12 -2.00 25.22
CA ALA A 301 18.14 -1.43 26.56
C ALA A 301 19.41 -0.59 26.78
N SER A 302 20.56 -1.08 26.33
CA SER A 302 21.82 -0.31 26.36
C SER A 302 21.72 0.97 25.55
N LYS A 303 21.14 0.91 24.34
CA LYS A 303 20.92 2.09 23.49
C LYS A 303 19.96 3.10 24.13
N ALA A 304 18.88 2.65 24.76
CA ALA A 304 17.93 3.51 25.43
C ALA A 304 18.56 4.23 26.63
N SER A 305 19.33 3.50 27.44
CA SER A 305 20.08 4.07 28.57
C SER A 305 21.08 5.14 28.11
N ALA A 306 21.82 4.90 27.01
CA ALA A 306 22.76 5.87 26.45
C ALA A 306 22.08 7.15 25.92
N LEU A 307 20.81 7.06 25.50
CA LEU A 307 20.03 8.19 24.99
C LEU A 307 19.16 8.85 26.09
N GLY A 308 19.22 8.36 27.33
CA GLY A 308 18.41 8.91 28.43
C GLY A 308 16.92 8.64 28.32
N ILE A 309 16.53 7.57 27.63
CA ILE A 309 15.13 7.22 27.35
C ILE A 309 14.50 6.54 28.57
N MET A 310 13.26 6.91 28.91
CA MET A 310 12.51 6.30 30.00
C MET A 310 12.37 4.79 29.76
N THR A 311 12.94 3.98 30.64
CA THR A 311 12.91 2.52 30.52
C THR A 311 12.16 1.92 31.69
N MET A 312 11.22 1.02 31.42
CA MET A 312 10.43 0.29 32.42
C MET A 312 10.31 -1.19 32.05
N ASP A 313 9.94 -2.03 33.01
CA ASP A 313 9.59 -3.43 32.78
C ASP A 313 8.11 -3.58 32.38
N GLU A 314 7.68 -4.82 32.15
CA GLU A 314 6.28 -5.11 31.77
C GLU A 314 5.29 -4.71 32.87
N ASP A 315 5.70 -4.76 34.15
CA ASP A 315 4.86 -4.41 35.29
C ASP A 315 4.66 -2.90 35.39
N GLY A 316 5.74 -2.13 35.21
CA GLY A 316 5.68 -0.68 35.09
C GLY A 316 4.82 -0.23 33.91
N TRP A 317 4.90 -0.92 32.77
CA TRP A 317 4.03 -0.66 31.62
C TRP A 317 2.55 -0.89 31.93
N LEU A 318 2.22 -2.05 32.51
CA LEU A 318 0.84 -2.39 32.86
C LEU A 318 0.25 -1.42 33.89
N ASN A 319 1.04 -0.99 34.87
CA ASN A 319 0.63 0.01 35.85
C ASN A 319 0.39 1.37 35.19
N LEU A 320 1.30 1.82 34.32
CA LEU A 320 1.17 3.09 33.61
C LEU A 320 -0.13 3.16 32.81
N ILE A 321 -0.53 2.07 32.17
CA ILE A 321 -1.72 2.03 31.30
C ILE A 321 -3.01 1.58 31.99
N SER A 322 -2.97 1.30 33.30
CA SER A 322 -4.17 0.94 34.09
C SER A 322 -4.74 2.11 34.89
N ASP A 323 -4.00 3.22 35.02
CA ASP A 323 -4.48 4.49 35.60
C ASP A 323 -5.37 5.31 34.63
N THR A 324 -6.03 4.63 33.67
CA THR A 324 -6.91 5.22 32.64
C THR A 324 -8.27 4.53 32.67
#